data_AF-A0A314UM90-F1
#
_entry.id   AF-A0A314UM90-F1
#
_cell.length_a   1.000
_cell.length_b   1.000
_cell.length_c   1.000
_cell.angle_alpha   90.00
_cell.angle_beta   90.00
_cell.angle_gamma   90.00
#
_symmetry.space_group_name_H-M   'P 1'
#
loop_
_entity.id
_entity.type
_entity.pdbx_description
1 polymer ?
#
loop_
_entity_poly.entity_id
_entity_poly.type
_entity_poly.pdbx_seq_one_letter_code
_entity_poly.pdbx_strand_id
1 'polypeptide(L)'
;MENKAQSGHRLVLVPCPYQGHINPMLQLGTFLHSKGFSISIVHTHFNSPNPSNHPEFTFFPIPDGLTADEISSGNVVAIMFTINANCKASFKQCLTDRVTEQEPQNKITCIIYDEFMYFSESVANDLNIPRILLRTQSAINFIACNALIRLHSKGRTPFPDSMSLNLVPELHPLRFKDLPISIFDTLENILKLMANGHDVRTSSAIIWNTPDCLEQSSLAQIQQQCQVPIFSIGPLHKIATAASNSSLLEEDTSCIAWLDKQSHNSVIYVSLGSLAFISEKELFEMAWGLINSRQPFLWVIRPGSVCDSDGIELLPQGFLEAIGERGCIVTWAPQMEVLAHGAVGGFWSHCGWNSTLESMSEGVPMLCRPYSSDQKVNARYVSQVWKIGLQLENELERGEIERAVKKLMVDDDGKGMRVRARDLKEKIEVSMKGGSSYNCLNELVELIRSF
;
A
#
# COMPACT_ATOMS: atom_id res chain seq x y z
N MET A 1 -11.40 37.80 -1.59
CA MET A 1 -10.68 36.54 -1.27
C MET A 1 -9.25 36.77 -1.64
N GLU A 2 -8.43 37.09 -0.66
CA GLU A 2 -7.02 37.44 -0.87
C GLU A 2 -6.21 36.18 -1.20
N ASN A 3 -5.50 36.24 -2.33
CA ASN A 3 -4.44 35.30 -2.68
C ASN A 3 -3.41 35.28 -1.54
N LYS A 4 -3.43 34.25 -0.69
CA LYS A 4 -2.26 33.91 0.12
C LYS A 4 -1.16 33.55 -0.87
N ALA A 5 -0.16 34.42 -1.01
CA ALA A 5 1.07 34.09 -1.71
C ALA A 5 1.58 32.74 -1.18
N GLN A 6 1.71 31.73 -2.05
CA GLN A 6 2.37 30.47 -1.73
C GLN A 6 3.77 30.81 -1.19
N SER A 7 4.12 30.25 -0.04
CA SER A 7 5.45 30.45 0.53
C SER A 7 6.51 29.92 -0.43
N GLY A 8 7.70 30.52 -0.45
CA GLY A 8 8.77 30.15 -1.40
C GLY A 8 9.41 28.77 -1.20
N HIS A 9 8.69 27.83 -0.59
CA HIS A 9 9.16 26.50 -0.24
C HIS A 9 8.54 25.46 -1.19
N ARG A 10 9.31 25.07 -2.21
CA ARG A 10 8.91 24.03 -3.15
C ARG A 10 9.39 22.66 -2.69
N LEU A 11 8.47 21.70 -2.64
CA LEU A 11 8.75 20.29 -2.35
C LEU A 11 8.65 19.47 -3.62
N VAL A 12 9.64 18.62 -3.85
CA VAL A 12 9.62 17.65 -4.95
C VAL A 12 9.29 16.28 -4.37
N LEU A 13 8.19 15.68 -4.82
CA LEU A 13 7.78 14.34 -4.44
C LEU A 13 8.10 13.35 -5.56
N VAL A 14 8.73 12.22 -5.21
CA VAL A 14 9.13 11.18 -6.18
C VAL A 14 8.49 9.84 -5.79
N PRO A 15 7.27 9.54 -6.25
CA PRO A 15 6.59 8.29 -5.95
C PRO A 15 7.22 7.11 -6.72
N CYS A 16 7.24 5.92 -6.11
CA CYS A 16 7.43 4.68 -6.83
C CYS A 16 6.21 4.41 -7.73
N PRO A 17 6.37 3.96 -8.99
CA PRO A 17 5.30 3.92 -10.00
C PRO A 17 4.35 2.71 -9.85
N TYR A 18 3.86 2.50 -8.64
CA TYR A 18 2.82 1.53 -8.32
C TYR A 18 1.77 2.19 -7.45
N GLN A 19 0.51 1.79 -7.62
CA GLN A 19 -0.63 2.42 -6.96
C GLN A 19 -0.50 2.48 -5.43
N GLY A 20 0.03 1.42 -4.80
CA GLY A 20 0.29 1.39 -3.36
C GLY A 20 1.34 2.39 -2.87
N HIS A 21 2.10 3.02 -3.76
CA HIS A 21 3.13 4.02 -3.47
C HIS A 21 2.73 5.42 -3.95
N ILE A 22 2.09 5.51 -5.12
CA ILE A 22 1.56 6.78 -5.67
C ILE A 22 0.49 7.36 -4.74
N ASN A 23 -0.49 6.55 -4.32
CA ASN A 23 -1.59 7.01 -3.47
C ASN A 23 -1.10 7.70 -2.19
N PRO A 24 -0.29 7.05 -1.33
CA PRO A 24 0.21 7.69 -0.11
C PRO A 24 1.08 8.92 -0.40
N MET A 25 1.89 8.93 -1.46
CA MET A 25 2.70 10.10 -1.82
C MET A 25 1.83 11.29 -2.20
N LEU A 26 0.79 11.09 -3.01
CA LEU A 26 -0.14 12.16 -3.40
C LEU A 26 -0.96 12.66 -2.20
N GLN A 27 -1.41 11.77 -1.32
CA GLN A 27 -2.10 12.12 -0.08
C GLN A 27 -1.22 12.96 0.86
N LEU A 28 0.06 12.60 0.99
CA LEU A 28 1.05 13.41 1.72
C LEU A 28 1.24 14.78 1.04
N GLY A 29 1.32 14.81 -0.29
CA GLY A 29 1.38 16.04 -1.07
C GLY A 29 0.20 16.97 -0.81
N THR A 30 -1.04 16.44 -0.77
CA THR A 30 -2.25 17.23 -0.49
C THR A 30 -2.19 17.85 0.89
N PHE A 31 -1.75 17.09 1.89
CA PHE A 31 -1.54 17.61 3.24
C PHE A 31 -0.50 18.73 3.26
N LEU A 32 0.67 18.52 2.66
CA LEU A 32 1.75 19.52 2.64
C LEU A 32 1.34 20.77 1.87
N HIS A 33 0.62 20.63 0.75
CA HIS A 33 0.05 21.76 0.02
C HIS A 33 -0.90 22.59 0.91
N SER A 34 -1.75 21.93 1.70
CA SER A 34 -2.63 22.61 2.67
C SER A 34 -1.87 23.42 3.74
N LYS A 35 -0.59 23.12 3.97
CA LYS A 35 0.31 23.83 4.90
C LYS A 35 1.10 24.96 4.23
N GLY A 36 0.88 25.22 2.94
CA GLY A 36 1.44 26.35 2.19
C GLY A 36 2.69 26.03 1.37
N PHE A 37 3.01 24.76 1.17
CA PHE A 37 4.10 24.32 0.29
C PHE A 37 3.64 24.21 -1.17
N SER A 38 4.51 24.57 -2.11
CA SER A 38 4.29 24.29 -3.54
C SER A 38 4.76 22.87 -3.84
N ILE A 39 3.91 22.05 -4.48
CA ILE A 39 4.19 20.63 -4.70
C ILE A 39 4.50 20.34 -6.16
N SER A 40 5.64 19.69 -6.39
CA SER A 40 6.06 19.17 -7.69
C SER A 40 6.16 17.65 -7.64
N ILE A 41 5.38 16.94 -8.46
CA ILE A 41 5.45 15.49 -8.58
C ILE A 41 6.36 15.16 -9.76
N VAL A 42 7.51 14.53 -9.50
CA VAL A 42 8.37 14.00 -10.56
C VAL A 42 8.15 12.49 -10.64
N HIS A 43 7.68 12.01 -11.77
CA HIS A 43 7.25 10.61 -11.93
C HIS A 43 7.75 10.03 -13.25
N THR A 44 7.86 8.71 -13.31
CA THR A 44 8.21 7.99 -14.54
C THR A 44 7.07 8.01 -15.56
N HIS A 45 7.35 7.71 -16.83
CA HIS A 45 6.30 7.51 -17.83
C HIS A 45 5.49 6.25 -17.52
N PHE A 46 6.16 5.18 -17.08
CA PHE A 46 5.51 3.97 -16.59
C PHE A 46 4.60 4.29 -15.40
N ASN A 47 3.33 3.87 -15.49
CA ASN A 47 2.27 4.11 -14.51
C ASN A 47 2.18 5.58 -14.05
N SER A 48 2.16 6.50 -15.02
CA SER A 48 2.04 7.94 -14.74
C SER A 48 0.74 8.26 -13.98
N PRO A 49 0.80 9.03 -12.87
CA PRO A 49 -0.40 9.55 -12.22
C PRO A 49 -1.13 10.53 -13.16
N ASN A 50 -2.45 10.64 -13.02
CA ASN A 50 -3.25 11.58 -13.79
C ASN A 50 -3.22 12.99 -13.15
N PRO A 51 -2.64 14.01 -13.81
CA PRO A 51 -2.56 15.37 -13.25
C PRO A 51 -3.93 16.02 -13.00
N SER A 52 -4.99 15.60 -13.70
CA SER A 52 -6.33 16.18 -13.51
C SER A 52 -6.92 15.93 -12.12
N ASN A 53 -6.41 14.92 -11.41
CA ASN A 53 -6.90 14.55 -10.09
C ASN A 53 -6.30 15.42 -8.97
N HIS A 54 -5.20 16.15 -9.28
CA HIS A 54 -4.51 17.05 -8.38
C HIS A 54 -4.06 18.32 -9.14
N PRO A 55 -5.01 19.15 -9.64
CA PRO A 55 -4.69 20.34 -10.44
C PRO A 55 -3.87 21.39 -9.67
N GLU A 56 -3.82 21.28 -8.33
CA GLU A 56 -3.01 22.11 -7.46
C GLU A 56 -1.51 21.76 -7.45
N PHE A 57 -1.12 20.60 -8.01
CA PHE A 57 0.29 20.20 -8.13
C PHE A 57 0.82 20.41 -9.54
N THR A 58 2.15 20.51 -9.65
CA THR A 58 2.83 20.46 -10.95
C THR A 58 3.41 19.08 -11.20
N PHE A 59 3.12 18.49 -12.35
CA PHE A 59 3.60 17.15 -12.72
C PHE A 59 4.73 17.23 -13.75
N PHE A 60 5.81 16.50 -13.49
CA PHE A 60 6.98 16.42 -14.34
C PHE A 60 7.27 14.96 -14.70
N PRO A 61 6.82 14.48 -15.87
CA PRO A 61 7.20 13.16 -16.36
C PRO A 61 8.69 13.13 -16.71
N ILE A 62 9.36 12.02 -16.38
CA ILE A 62 10.73 11.70 -16.78
C ILE A 62 10.79 10.34 -17.48
N PRO A 63 11.67 10.18 -18.49
CA PRO A 63 11.88 8.89 -19.14
C PRO A 63 12.54 7.88 -18.18
N ASP A 64 11.96 6.69 -18.12
CA ASP A 64 12.43 5.55 -17.32
C ASP A 64 13.27 4.55 -18.12
N GLY A 65 13.18 4.59 -19.46
CA GLY A 65 13.93 3.70 -20.35
C GLY A 65 13.46 2.25 -20.29
N LEU A 66 12.24 1.99 -19.82
CA LEU A 66 11.65 0.66 -19.80
C LEU A 66 11.22 0.24 -21.21
N THR A 67 11.53 -1.01 -21.56
CA THR A 67 11.06 -1.66 -22.78
C THR A 67 9.67 -2.27 -22.59
N ALA A 68 8.97 -2.51 -23.71
CA ALA A 68 7.66 -3.19 -23.67
C ALA A 68 7.76 -4.61 -23.07
N ASP A 69 8.87 -5.30 -23.33
CA ASP A 69 9.13 -6.65 -22.80
C ASP A 69 9.32 -6.62 -21.28
N GLU A 70 10.08 -5.65 -20.75
CA GLU A 70 10.22 -5.47 -19.29
C GLU A 70 8.88 -5.17 -18.62
N ILE A 71 8.07 -4.28 -19.20
CA ILE A 71 6.74 -3.93 -18.68
C ILE A 71 5.82 -5.14 -18.67
N SER A 72 5.75 -5.87 -19.79
CA SER A 72 4.88 -7.05 -19.94
C SER A 72 5.29 -8.22 -19.05
N SER A 73 6.58 -8.32 -18.68
CA SER A 73 7.05 -9.36 -17.75
C SER A 73 6.40 -9.27 -16.36
N GLY A 74 5.93 -8.09 -15.97
CA GLY A 74 5.39 -7.84 -14.62
C GLY A 74 6.41 -8.02 -13.49
N ASN A 75 7.70 -8.21 -13.80
CA ASN A 75 8.75 -8.37 -12.79
C ASN A 75 9.06 -7.02 -12.15
N VAL A 76 8.40 -6.77 -11.01
CA VAL A 76 8.54 -5.56 -10.21
C VAL A 76 10.01 -5.28 -9.85
N VAL A 77 10.79 -6.30 -9.52
CA VAL A 77 12.19 -6.14 -9.07
C VAL A 77 13.07 -5.66 -10.22
N ALA A 78 12.96 -6.27 -11.39
CA ALA A 78 13.69 -5.87 -12.58
C ALA A 78 13.33 -4.43 -13.00
N ILE A 79 12.03 -4.10 -13.03
CA ILE A 79 11.55 -2.75 -13.35
C ILE A 79 12.15 -1.72 -12.38
N MET A 80 12.19 -2.01 -11.07
CA MET A 80 12.80 -1.09 -10.10
C MET A 80 14.30 -0.89 -10.34
N PHE A 81 15.04 -1.95 -10.70
CA PHE A 81 16.46 -1.80 -11.05
C PHE A 81 16.66 -0.95 -12.31
N THR A 82 15.88 -1.18 -13.37
CA THR A 82 15.96 -0.41 -14.61
C THR A 82 15.64 1.07 -14.37
N ILE A 83 14.57 1.38 -13.64
CA ILE A 83 14.21 2.77 -13.28
C ILE A 83 15.36 3.46 -12.53
N ASN A 84 15.91 2.80 -11.51
CA ASN A 84 16.99 3.39 -10.71
C ASN A 84 18.31 3.57 -11.49
N ALA A 85 18.56 2.72 -12.49
CA ALA A 85 19.71 2.85 -13.37
C ALA A 85 19.56 4.03 -14.35
N ASN A 86 18.36 4.22 -14.90
CA ASN A 86 18.13 5.11 -16.03
C ASN A 86 17.68 6.53 -15.62
N CYS A 87 16.91 6.67 -14.55
CA CYS A 87 16.25 7.94 -14.22
C CYS A 87 17.19 9.03 -13.67
N LYS A 88 18.40 8.68 -13.21
CA LYS A 88 19.30 9.62 -12.51
C LYS A 88 19.59 10.88 -13.32
N ALA A 89 19.96 10.74 -14.60
CA ALA A 89 20.33 11.87 -15.46
C ALA A 89 19.10 12.77 -15.75
N SER A 90 17.99 12.16 -16.16
CA SER A 90 16.76 12.88 -16.49
C SER A 90 16.12 13.54 -15.27
N PHE A 91 16.21 12.91 -14.10
CA PHE A 91 15.78 13.51 -12.84
C PHE A 91 16.59 14.76 -12.52
N LYS A 92 17.93 14.68 -12.59
CA LYS A 92 18.82 15.83 -12.37
C LYS A 92 18.49 17.00 -13.29
N GLN A 93 18.34 16.71 -14.59
CA GLN A 93 17.96 17.71 -15.59
C GLN A 93 16.58 18.31 -15.29
N CYS A 94 15.61 17.49 -14.87
CA CYS A 94 14.28 17.97 -14.51
C CYS A 94 14.32 18.97 -13.36
N LEU A 95 15.15 18.72 -12.33
CA LEU A 95 15.28 19.62 -11.18
C LEU A 95 15.96 20.95 -11.56
N THR A 96 17.03 20.89 -12.36
CA THR A 96 17.82 22.09 -12.73
C THR A 96 17.10 22.96 -13.73
N ASP A 97 16.46 22.35 -14.73
CA ASP A 97 15.92 23.07 -15.88
C ASP A 97 14.44 23.33 -15.64
N ARG A 98 13.63 22.28 -15.48
CA ARG A 98 12.16 22.41 -15.56
C ARG A 98 11.54 22.90 -14.26
N VAL A 99 11.94 22.36 -13.13
CA VAL A 99 11.37 22.71 -11.82
C VAL A 99 11.79 24.12 -11.41
N THR A 100 13.04 24.50 -11.67
CA THR A 100 13.59 25.79 -11.26
C THR A 100 13.22 26.93 -12.24
N GLU A 101 13.11 26.67 -13.55
CA GLU A 101 12.72 27.71 -14.52
C GLU A 101 11.27 28.17 -14.39
N GLN A 102 10.34 27.27 -14.01
CA GLN A 102 8.92 27.62 -13.91
C GLN A 102 8.66 28.66 -12.80
N GLU A 103 9.46 28.65 -11.73
CA GLU A 103 9.37 29.64 -10.66
C GLU A 103 10.76 29.98 -10.11
N PRO A 104 11.50 30.90 -10.76
CA PRO A 104 12.88 31.23 -10.40
C PRO A 104 13.07 31.73 -8.96
N GLN A 105 11.99 32.18 -8.32
CA GLN A 105 11.99 32.63 -6.91
C GLN A 105 11.75 31.49 -5.91
N ASN A 106 11.36 30.29 -6.35
CA ASN A 106 11.05 29.14 -5.50
C ASN A 106 12.15 28.08 -5.58
N LYS A 107 13.16 28.24 -4.71
CA LYS A 107 14.20 27.23 -4.49
C LYS A 107 13.55 25.91 -4.01
N ILE A 108 14.03 24.78 -4.52
CA ILE A 108 13.63 23.47 -4.01
C ILE A 108 14.12 23.34 -2.56
N THR A 109 13.18 23.24 -1.62
CA THR A 109 13.45 23.13 -0.18
C THR A 109 13.83 21.71 0.21
N CYS A 110 13.10 20.73 -0.32
CA CYS A 110 13.32 19.33 0.03
C CYS A 110 12.80 18.40 -1.07
N ILE A 111 13.45 17.25 -1.21
CA ILE A 111 12.96 16.11 -1.99
C ILE A 111 12.39 15.06 -1.03
N ILE A 112 11.13 14.66 -1.21
CA ILE A 112 10.55 13.51 -0.51
C ILE A 112 10.45 12.38 -1.52
N TYR A 113 11.14 11.28 -1.29
CA TYR A 113 11.23 10.18 -2.25
C TYR A 113 10.82 8.86 -1.61
N ASP A 114 10.16 8.02 -2.40
CA ASP A 114 9.79 6.66 -2.00
C ASP A 114 11.03 5.78 -1.81
N GLU A 115 10.98 4.83 -0.88
CA GLU A 115 12.09 3.92 -0.57
C GLU A 115 12.65 3.14 -1.77
N PHE A 116 11.83 2.88 -2.79
CA PHE A 116 12.29 2.21 -4.01
C PHE A 116 12.82 3.16 -5.09
N MET A 117 12.74 4.49 -4.90
CA MET A 117 13.21 5.52 -5.84
C MET A 117 14.58 6.10 -5.43
N TYR A 118 15.51 5.23 -5.05
CA TYR A 118 16.79 5.63 -4.45
C TYR A 118 17.75 6.36 -5.40
N PHE A 119 17.50 6.42 -6.71
CA PHE A 119 18.22 7.33 -7.62
C PHE A 119 18.04 8.80 -7.24
N SER A 120 16.90 9.16 -6.62
CA SER A 120 16.60 10.53 -6.22
C SER A 120 17.55 11.02 -5.13
N GLU A 121 17.98 10.14 -4.23
CA GLU A 121 18.93 10.47 -3.16
C GLU A 121 20.28 10.89 -3.73
N SER A 122 20.79 10.15 -4.74
CA SER A 122 22.07 10.47 -5.34
C SER A 122 22.06 11.84 -6.03
N VAL A 123 20.95 12.22 -6.65
CA VAL A 123 20.79 13.54 -7.28
C VAL A 123 20.61 14.63 -6.23
N ALA A 124 19.86 14.37 -5.16
CA ALA A 124 19.71 15.30 -4.04
C ALA A 124 21.07 15.65 -3.41
N ASN A 125 21.98 14.66 -3.29
CA ASN A 125 23.35 14.89 -2.85
C ASN A 125 24.15 15.76 -3.81
N ASP A 126 24.12 15.44 -5.11
CA ASP A 126 24.82 16.22 -6.15
C ASP A 126 24.41 17.70 -6.14
N LEU A 127 23.14 17.98 -5.84
CA LEU A 127 22.56 19.32 -5.84
C LEU A 127 22.52 19.97 -4.45
N ASN A 128 23.01 19.27 -3.42
CA ASN A 128 22.96 19.70 -2.02
C ASN A 128 21.55 20.10 -1.55
N ILE A 129 20.54 19.32 -1.92
CA ILE A 129 19.14 19.51 -1.53
C ILE A 129 18.81 18.53 -0.39
N PRO A 130 18.19 19.01 0.71
CA PRO A 130 17.66 18.13 1.76
C PRO A 130 16.71 17.07 1.21
N ARG A 131 16.71 15.88 1.82
CA ARG A 131 15.79 14.80 1.42
C ARG A 131 15.19 14.08 2.60
N ILE A 132 13.98 13.59 2.42
CA ILE A 132 13.24 12.79 3.38
C ILE A 132 12.76 11.52 2.68
N LEU A 133 12.97 10.38 3.32
CA LEU A 133 12.56 9.08 2.82
C LEU A 133 11.10 8.80 3.19
N LEU A 134 10.25 8.40 2.24
CA LEU A 134 8.90 7.91 2.51
C LEU A 134 8.87 6.38 2.44
N ARG A 135 8.35 5.75 3.50
CA ARG A 135 8.05 4.32 3.54
C ARG A 135 6.54 4.09 3.59
N THR A 136 6.06 3.30 2.65
CA THR A 136 4.64 3.00 2.44
C THR A 136 4.26 1.59 2.90
N GLN A 137 5.23 0.81 3.40
CA GLN A 137 5.04 -0.51 3.98
C GLN A 137 4.91 -0.46 5.51
N SER A 138 4.52 -1.58 6.14
CA SER A 138 4.46 -1.69 7.61
C SER A 138 5.85 -1.67 8.26
N ALA A 139 5.94 -1.14 9.47
CA ALA A 139 7.17 -1.14 10.25
C ALA A 139 7.64 -2.58 10.57
N ILE A 140 6.70 -3.49 10.83
CA ILE A 140 7.04 -4.88 11.04
C ILE A 140 7.64 -5.55 9.80
N ASN A 141 7.16 -5.22 8.60
CA ASN A 141 7.74 -5.77 7.37
C ASN A 141 9.21 -5.38 7.23
N PHE A 142 9.57 -4.14 7.57
CA PHE A 142 10.95 -3.69 7.56
C PHE A 142 11.84 -4.55 8.48
N ILE A 143 11.37 -4.86 9.69
CA ILE A 143 12.08 -5.74 10.63
C ILE A 143 12.20 -7.16 10.05
N ALA A 144 11.14 -7.69 9.45
CA ALA A 144 11.12 -9.02 8.84
C ALA A 144 12.11 -9.13 7.66
N CYS A 145 12.14 -8.12 6.78
CA CYS A 145 13.12 -7.98 5.69
C CYS A 145 14.56 -7.94 6.22
N ASN A 146 14.85 -7.14 7.26
CA ASN A 146 16.18 -7.09 7.87
C ASN A 146 16.61 -8.44 8.45
N ALA A 147 15.68 -9.19 9.06
CA ALA A 147 15.96 -10.53 9.53
C ALA A 147 16.21 -11.51 8.38
N LEU A 148 15.47 -11.39 7.26
CA LEU A 148 15.69 -12.21 6.08
C LEU A 148 17.08 -11.96 5.47
N ILE A 149 17.50 -10.69 5.34
CA ILE A 149 18.86 -10.30 4.91
C ILE A 149 19.92 -10.92 5.84
N ARG A 150 19.72 -10.82 7.16
CA ARG A 150 20.62 -11.39 8.17
C ARG A 150 20.68 -12.92 8.15
N LEU A 151 19.58 -13.60 7.82
CA LEU A 151 19.53 -15.06 7.68
C LEU A 151 20.26 -15.50 6.42
N HIS A 152 20.06 -14.78 5.31
CA HIS A 152 20.74 -15.04 4.05
C HIS A 152 22.26 -14.88 4.18
N SER A 153 22.73 -13.79 4.79
CA SER A 153 24.17 -13.56 4.99
C SER A 153 24.85 -14.60 5.87
N LYS A 154 24.09 -15.34 6.69
CA LYS A 154 24.56 -16.49 7.50
C LYS A 154 24.44 -17.83 6.77
N GLY A 155 24.10 -17.84 5.49
CA GLY A 155 23.92 -19.07 4.69
C GLY A 155 22.72 -19.91 5.12
N ARG A 156 21.69 -19.31 5.73
CA ARG A 156 20.50 -20.02 6.25
C ARG A 156 19.32 -20.02 5.30
N THR A 157 19.53 -19.70 4.03
CA THR A 157 18.51 -19.70 2.96
C THR A 157 19.04 -20.47 1.74
N PRO A 158 18.18 -21.15 0.95
CA PRO A 158 16.74 -21.28 1.14
C PRO A 158 16.39 -22.10 2.39
N PHE A 159 15.19 -21.85 2.94
CA PHE A 159 14.74 -22.58 4.13
C PHE A 159 14.20 -23.96 3.74
N PRO A 160 14.55 -25.05 4.44
CA PRO A 160 13.92 -26.34 4.23
C PRO A 160 12.40 -26.28 4.51
N ASP A 161 11.60 -27.02 3.75
CA ASP A 161 10.13 -27.06 3.93
C ASP A 161 9.72 -27.50 5.34
N SER A 162 10.53 -28.36 5.99
CA SER A 162 10.31 -28.79 7.37
C SER A 162 10.37 -27.64 8.40
N MET A 163 11.03 -26.52 8.04
CA MET A 163 11.10 -25.33 8.89
C MET A 163 10.01 -24.29 8.59
N SER A 164 9.23 -24.48 7.52
CA SER A 164 8.23 -23.54 7.03
C SER A 164 7.27 -23.04 8.12
N LEU A 165 6.81 -23.94 8.99
CA LEU A 165 5.87 -23.64 10.08
C LEU A 165 6.55 -23.21 11.39
N ASN A 166 7.87 -23.31 11.50
CA ASN A 166 8.59 -22.93 12.70
C ASN A 166 8.60 -21.42 12.87
N LEU A 167 8.52 -20.95 14.12
CA LEU A 167 8.66 -19.53 14.43
C LEU A 167 10.06 -19.03 14.09
N VAL A 168 10.14 -17.82 13.55
CA VAL A 168 11.41 -17.13 13.36
C VAL A 168 11.84 -16.56 14.71
N PRO A 169 13.06 -16.88 15.20
CA PRO A 169 13.56 -16.32 16.46
C PRO A 169 13.49 -14.79 16.47
N GLU A 170 13.08 -14.21 17.60
CA GLU A 170 12.96 -12.76 17.83
C GLU A 170 11.86 -12.05 16.99
N LEU A 171 11.13 -12.76 16.13
CA LEU A 171 10.09 -12.19 15.26
C LEU A 171 8.71 -12.80 15.49
N HIS A 172 8.38 -13.19 16.72
CA HIS A 172 7.05 -13.70 17.02
C HIS A 172 5.97 -12.68 16.60
N PRO A 173 4.87 -13.10 15.93
CA PRO A 173 4.43 -14.48 15.64
C PRO A 173 4.79 -15.01 14.23
N LEU A 174 5.75 -14.40 13.54
CA LEU A 174 6.16 -14.79 12.20
C LEU A 174 6.81 -16.17 12.17
N ARG A 175 6.41 -16.97 11.18
CA ARG A 175 7.06 -18.23 10.81
C ARG A 175 7.97 -18.03 9.61
N PHE A 176 8.84 -18.99 9.30
CA PHE A 176 9.72 -18.89 8.14
C PHE A 176 8.95 -18.69 6.83
N LYS A 177 7.77 -19.31 6.68
CA LYS A 177 6.90 -19.09 5.51
C LYS A 177 6.25 -17.70 5.44
N ASP A 178 6.17 -17.00 6.56
CA ASP A 178 5.57 -15.66 6.64
C ASP A 178 6.60 -14.56 6.28
N LEU A 179 7.89 -14.90 6.13
CA LEU A 179 8.93 -13.96 5.72
C LEU A 179 8.67 -13.41 4.31
N PRO A 180 9.07 -12.16 4.02
CA PRO A 180 8.67 -11.43 2.81
C PRO A 180 9.45 -11.86 1.55
N ILE A 181 9.51 -13.17 1.29
CA ILE A 181 10.05 -13.69 0.03
C ILE A 181 9.01 -13.43 -1.06
N SER A 182 9.43 -12.67 -2.06
CA SER A 182 8.63 -12.31 -3.24
C SER A 182 8.72 -13.40 -4.32
N ILE A 183 7.66 -13.54 -5.11
CA ILE A 183 7.61 -14.41 -6.29
C ILE A 183 8.07 -13.71 -7.58
N PHE A 184 8.37 -12.41 -7.52
CA PHE A 184 8.66 -11.60 -8.70
C PHE A 184 10.07 -11.81 -9.28
N ASP A 185 11.02 -12.32 -8.49
CA ASP A 185 12.40 -12.53 -8.94
C ASP A 185 13.12 -13.56 -8.05
N THR A 186 14.39 -13.82 -8.35
CA THR A 186 15.34 -14.55 -7.52
C THR A 186 15.50 -13.91 -6.13
N LEU A 187 15.76 -14.74 -5.12
CA LEU A 187 15.99 -14.28 -3.76
C LEU A 187 17.14 -13.25 -3.68
N GLU A 188 18.20 -13.43 -4.47
CA GLU A 188 19.34 -12.50 -4.49
C GLU A 188 18.94 -11.09 -4.93
N ASN A 189 18.18 -10.98 -6.04
CA ASN A 189 17.68 -9.70 -6.53
C ASN A 189 16.70 -9.06 -5.56
N ILE A 190 15.81 -9.87 -4.95
CA ILE A 190 14.88 -9.39 -3.91
C ILE A 190 15.65 -8.80 -2.73
N LEU A 191 16.66 -9.51 -2.21
CA LEU A 191 17.45 -9.04 -1.08
C LEU A 191 18.26 -7.80 -1.42
N LYS A 192 18.77 -7.71 -2.65
CA LYS A 192 19.46 -6.50 -3.14
C LYS A 192 18.50 -5.31 -3.21
N LEU A 193 17.28 -5.50 -3.71
CA LEU A 193 16.27 -4.44 -3.72
C LEU A 193 15.87 -4.02 -2.31
N MET A 194 15.66 -4.97 -1.40
CA MET A 194 15.38 -4.68 0.02
C MET A 194 16.52 -3.91 0.66
N ALA A 195 17.77 -4.36 0.52
CA ALA A 195 18.93 -3.67 1.05
C ALA A 195 19.03 -2.24 0.51
N ASN A 196 18.79 -2.05 -0.80
CA ASN A 196 18.74 -0.73 -1.40
C ASN A 196 17.60 0.13 -0.83
N GLY A 197 16.38 -0.35 -0.68
CA GLY A 197 15.29 0.46 -0.10
C GLY A 197 15.42 0.68 1.41
N HIS A 198 16.16 -0.18 2.11
CA HIS A 198 16.32 -0.11 3.56
C HIS A 198 17.41 0.85 4.02
N ASP A 199 18.39 1.12 3.17
CA ASP A 199 19.45 2.06 3.46
C ASP A 199 18.89 3.51 3.57
N VAL A 200 19.01 4.08 4.77
CA VAL A 200 18.58 5.46 5.09
C VAL A 200 19.40 6.49 4.32
N ARG A 201 20.60 6.10 3.88
CA ARG A 201 21.58 6.93 3.16
C ARG A 201 21.81 8.24 3.91
N THR A 202 21.79 9.35 3.18
CA THR A 202 21.99 10.70 3.71
C THR A 202 20.67 11.42 3.99
N SER A 203 19.56 10.69 4.16
CA SER A 203 18.25 11.28 4.43
C SER A 203 18.23 12.05 5.74
N SER A 204 17.56 13.21 5.75
CA SER A 204 17.41 14.05 6.95
C SER A 204 16.37 13.49 7.92
N ALA A 205 15.39 12.74 7.42
CA ALA A 205 14.36 12.07 8.20
C ALA A 205 13.69 10.93 7.42
N ILE A 206 12.86 10.15 8.10
CA ILE A 206 12.01 9.10 7.53
C ILE A 206 10.56 9.41 7.86
N ILE A 207 9.69 9.35 6.86
CA ILE A 207 8.24 9.36 7.01
C ILE A 207 7.75 7.92 6.89
N TRP A 208 6.89 7.50 7.81
CA TRP A 208 6.29 6.18 7.82
C TRP A 208 4.78 6.28 7.73
N ASN A 209 4.18 5.61 6.73
CA ASN A 209 2.72 5.48 6.61
C ASN A 209 2.19 4.42 7.58
N THR A 210 2.34 4.65 8.88
CA THR A 210 1.74 3.83 9.94
C THR A 210 1.44 4.69 11.16
N PRO A 211 0.33 4.48 11.87
CA PRO A 211 0.09 5.08 13.17
C PRO A 211 0.87 4.35 14.26
N ASP A 212 1.45 5.10 15.19
CA ASP A 212 2.21 4.54 16.33
C ASP A 212 1.41 3.51 17.13
N CYS A 213 0.09 3.72 17.29
CA CYS A 213 -0.78 2.83 18.06
C CYS A 213 -0.88 1.39 17.50
N LEU A 214 -0.48 1.14 16.25
CA LEU A 214 -0.44 -0.19 15.65
C LEU A 214 0.92 -0.88 15.78
N GLU A 215 2.01 -0.12 15.73
CA GLU A 215 3.37 -0.66 15.52
C GLU A 215 4.44 -0.04 16.45
N GLN A 216 4.03 0.54 17.60
CA GLN A 216 4.91 1.25 18.54
C GLN A 216 6.22 0.52 18.86
N SER A 217 6.16 -0.78 19.18
CA SER A 217 7.36 -1.57 19.49
C SER A 217 8.31 -1.71 18.30
N SER A 218 7.74 -1.91 17.10
CA SER A 218 8.51 -2.02 15.87
C SER A 218 9.17 -0.69 15.52
N LEU A 219 8.42 0.41 15.60
CA LEU A 219 8.95 1.77 15.37
C LEU A 219 10.06 2.13 16.35
N ALA A 220 9.90 1.81 17.64
CA ALA A 220 10.93 2.04 18.66
C ALA A 220 12.23 1.25 18.37
N GLN A 221 12.11 -0.01 17.92
CA GLN A 221 13.26 -0.81 17.51
C GLN A 221 13.94 -0.21 16.28
N ILE A 222 13.18 0.26 15.29
CA ILE A 222 13.72 0.88 14.09
C ILE A 222 14.40 2.21 14.41
N GLN A 223 13.83 3.02 15.31
CA GLN A 223 14.45 4.28 15.76
C GLN A 223 15.81 4.07 16.42
N GLN A 224 16.07 2.93 17.06
CA GLN A 224 17.39 2.57 17.58
C GLN A 224 18.39 2.20 16.47
N GLN A 225 17.90 1.72 15.33
CA GLN A 225 18.72 1.34 14.17
C GLN A 225 19.00 2.54 13.25
N CYS A 226 18.02 3.44 13.11
CA CYS A 226 18.11 4.63 12.27
C CYS A 226 18.56 5.84 13.10
N GLN A 227 19.66 6.48 12.73
CA GLN A 227 20.17 7.68 13.41
C GLN A 227 19.52 8.99 12.93
N VAL A 228 18.28 8.92 12.45
CA VAL A 228 17.52 10.06 11.92
C VAL A 228 16.11 10.07 12.52
N PRO A 229 15.44 11.23 12.59
CA PRO A 229 14.06 11.31 13.05
C PRO A 229 13.10 10.45 12.20
N ILE A 230 12.20 9.74 12.86
CA ILE A 230 11.11 8.98 12.23
C ILE A 230 9.78 9.64 12.55
N PHE A 231 9.00 9.97 11.52
CA PHE A 231 7.66 10.53 11.61
C PHE A 231 6.63 9.47 11.21
N SER A 232 5.99 8.84 12.21
CA SER A 232 4.88 7.90 12.01
C SER A 232 3.58 8.69 11.81
N ILE A 233 3.27 9.05 10.56
CA ILE A 233 2.17 9.97 10.24
C ILE A 233 0.92 9.28 9.73
N GLY A 234 0.96 7.96 9.53
CA GLY A 234 -0.16 7.23 8.93
C GLY A 234 -1.40 7.14 9.83
N PRO A 235 -2.55 6.74 9.26
CA PRO A 235 -2.75 6.40 7.84
C PRO A 235 -2.91 7.63 6.93
N LEU A 236 -2.12 7.72 5.85
CA LEU A 236 -2.10 8.88 4.94
C LEU A 236 -3.46 9.17 4.27
N HIS A 237 -4.26 8.13 4.00
CA HIS A 237 -5.59 8.28 3.41
C HIS A 237 -6.60 9.01 4.31
N LYS A 238 -6.35 9.11 5.63
CA LYS A 238 -7.18 9.87 6.57
C LYS A 238 -6.77 11.33 6.72
N ILE A 239 -5.60 11.71 6.19
CA ILE A 239 -5.03 13.06 6.38
C ILE A 239 -5.45 14.00 5.25
N ALA A 240 -5.54 13.49 4.02
CA ALA A 240 -5.97 14.26 2.87
C ALA A 240 -7.47 14.61 3.04
N THR A 241 -7.77 15.89 3.26
CA THR A 241 -9.14 16.39 3.47
C THR A 241 -9.95 16.52 2.18
N ALA A 242 -9.31 16.40 1.02
CA ALA A 242 -9.97 16.41 -0.27
C ALA A 242 -10.08 14.98 -0.80
N ALA A 243 -11.26 14.63 -1.32
CA ALA A 243 -11.50 13.43 -2.11
C ALA A 243 -10.78 13.57 -3.46
N SER A 244 -9.45 13.57 -3.44
CA SER A 244 -8.64 13.52 -4.65
C SER A 244 -8.49 12.05 -5.02
N ASN A 245 -9.04 11.66 -6.17
CA ASN A 245 -8.88 10.31 -6.68
C ASN A 245 -7.41 10.08 -7.05
N SER A 246 -6.65 9.36 -6.21
CA SER A 246 -5.26 9.04 -6.50
C SER A 246 -5.10 7.75 -7.33
N SER A 247 -6.20 7.07 -7.68
CA SER A 247 -6.18 5.79 -8.39
C SER A 247 -5.61 5.94 -9.80
N LEU A 248 -4.81 4.96 -10.22
CA LEU A 248 -4.34 4.83 -11.61
C LEU A 248 -5.44 4.31 -12.53
N LEU A 249 -6.40 3.56 -11.97
CA LEU A 249 -7.50 2.95 -12.70
C LEU A 249 -8.79 3.73 -12.43
N GLU A 250 -9.63 3.86 -13.46
CA GLU A 250 -10.94 4.50 -13.37
C GLU A 250 -11.85 3.70 -12.43
N GLU A 251 -12.46 4.37 -11.45
CA GLU A 251 -13.28 3.75 -10.43
C GLU A 251 -14.73 3.61 -10.88
N ASP A 252 -15.28 2.40 -10.77
CA ASP A 252 -16.70 2.14 -11.00
C ASP A 252 -17.50 2.40 -9.71
N THR A 253 -18.12 3.59 -9.66
CA THR A 253 -18.96 4.03 -8.54
C THR A 253 -20.35 3.39 -8.52
N SER A 254 -20.74 2.63 -9.56
CA SER A 254 -22.05 1.95 -9.60
C SER A 254 -22.21 0.94 -8.46
N CYS A 255 -21.11 0.39 -7.94
CA CYS A 255 -21.13 -0.52 -6.80
C CYS A 255 -21.66 0.14 -5.52
N ILE A 256 -21.53 1.47 -5.36
CA ILE A 256 -22.07 2.19 -4.19
C ILE A 256 -23.60 2.15 -4.18
N ALA A 257 -24.24 2.41 -5.32
CA ALA A 257 -25.70 2.32 -5.44
C ALA A 257 -26.24 0.88 -5.23
N TRP A 258 -25.41 -0.13 -5.48
CA TRP A 258 -25.73 -1.51 -5.12
C TRP A 258 -25.59 -1.75 -3.61
N LEU A 259 -24.55 -1.23 -2.97
CA LEU A 259 -24.33 -1.30 -1.52
C LEU A 259 -25.44 -0.62 -0.71
N ASP A 260 -25.99 0.50 -1.20
CA ASP A 260 -27.11 1.23 -0.57
C ASP A 260 -28.37 0.36 -0.37
N LYS A 261 -28.52 -0.69 -1.18
CA LYS A 261 -29.66 -1.62 -1.13
C LYS A 261 -29.44 -2.79 -0.16
N GLN A 262 -28.22 -2.94 0.36
CA GLN A 262 -27.83 -4.06 1.21
C GLN A 262 -28.05 -3.74 2.70
N SER A 263 -28.16 -4.79 3.51
CA SER A 263 -28.28 -4.63 4.96
C SER A 263 -26.95 -4.25 5.60
N HIS A 264 -27.03 -3.64 6.79
CA HIS A 264 -25.84 -3.26 7.54
C HIS A 264 -24.96 -4.49 7.89
N ASN A 265 -23.65 -4.38 7.69
CA ASN A 265 -22.66 -5.46 7.89
C ASN A 265 -22.98 -6.78 7.17
N SER A 266 -23.73 -6.78 6.07
CA SER A 266 -24.09 -8.02 5.36
C SER A 266 -23.17 -8.37 4.18
N VAL A 267 -22.45 -7.40 3.63
CA VAL A 267 -21.66 -7.57 2.41
C VAL A 267 -20.22 -7.94 2.74
N ILE A 268 -19.69 -8.97 2.07
CA ILE A 268 -18.24 -9.19 2.00
C ILE A 268 -17.67 -8.50 0.76
N TYR A 269 -16.75 -7.56 0.98
CA TYR A 269 -16.00 -6.92 -0.10
C TYR A 269 -14.76 -7.77 -0.44
N VAL A 270 -14.48 -7.99 -1.72
CA VAL A 270 -13.37 -8.83 -2.19
C VAL A 270 -12.50 -8.01 -3.16
N SER A 271 -11.25 -7.74 -2.76
CA SER A 271 -10.26 -7.04 -3.59
C SER A 271 -8.85 -7.53 -3.29
N LEU A 272 -8.17 -8.04 -4.32
CA LEU A 272 -6.83 -8.61 -4.22
C LEU A 272 -5.72 -7.62 -4.64
N GLY A 273 -6.05 -6.34 -4.73
CA GLY A 273 -5.09 -5.27 -5.00
C GLY A 273 -4.70 -5.13 -6.48
N SER A 274 -3.75 -4.23 -6.73
CA SER A 274 -3.37 -3.81 -8.09
C SER A 274 -2.28 -4.67 -8.73
N LEU A 275 -1.70 -5.64 -8.01
CA LEU A 275 -0.56 -6.44 -8.48
C LEU A 275 -0.74 -7.95 -8.33
N ALA A 276 -1.76 -8.41 -7.59
CA ALA A 276 -1.97 -9.84 -7.45
C ALA A 276 -2.46 -10.44 -8.77
N PHE A 277 -1.99 -11.66 -9.03
CA PHE A 277 -2.49 -12.55 -10.06
C PHE A 277 -3.13 -13.75 -9.39
N ILE A 278 -4.29 -14.17 -9.90
CA ILE A 278 -4.98 -15.38 -9.47
C ILE A 278 -4.98 -16.38 -10.61
N SER A 279 -4.79 -17.66 -10.27
CA SER A 279 -4.96 -18.72 -11.25
C SER A 279 -6.44 -18.91 -11.59
N GLU A 280 -6.73 -19.47 -12.77
CA GLU A 280 -8.10 -19.86 -13.14
C GLU A 280 -8.71 -20.81 -12.09
N LYS A 281 -7.93 -21.78 -11.59
CA LYS A 281 -8.36 -22.67 -10.50
C LYS A 281 -8.80 -21.88 -9.26
N GLU A 282 -8.00 -20.91 -8.83
CA GLU A 282 -8.35 -20.07 -7.68
C GLU A 282 -9.61 -19.22 -7.95
N LEU A 283 -9.74 -18.62 -9.14
CA LEU A 283 -10.93 -17.87 -9.54
C LEU A 283 -12.19 -18.72 -9.43
N PHE A 284 -12.15 -19.95 -9.95
CA PHE A 284 -13.28 -20.90 -9.90
C PHE A 284 -13.64 -21.27 -8.46
N GLU A 285 -12.65 -21.61 -7.63
CA GLU A 285 -12.91 -21.98 -6.23
C GLU A 285 -13.44 -20.79 -5.42
N MET A 286 -12.92 -19.57 -5.65
CA MET A 286 -13.44 -18.31 -5.08
C MET A 286 -14.90 -18.08 -5.46
N ALA A 287 -15.21 -18.16 -6.75
CA ALA A 287 -16.55 -17.97 -7.27
C ALA A 287 -17.57 -18.92 -6.59
N TRP A 288 -17.28 -20.22 -6.58
CA TRP A 288 -18.16 -21.19 -5.94
C TRP A 288 -18.22 -21.06 -4.42
N GLY A 289 -17.09 -20.74 -3.77
CA GLY A 289 -17.05 -20.50 -2.33
C GLY A 289 -17.91 -19.31 -1.89
N LEU A 290 -17.86 -18.21 -2.65
CA LEU A 290 -18.70 -17.02 -2.44
C LEU A 290 -20.19 -17.35 -2.63
N ILE A 291 -20.56 -18.06 -3.70
CA ILE A 291 -21.95 -18.51 -3.92
C ILE A 291 -22.42 -19.37 -2.74
N ASN A 292 -21.64 -20.37 -2.34
CA ASN A 292 -22.01 -21.32 -1.30
C ASN A 292 -22.12 -20.68 0.09
N SER A 293 -21.38 -19.59 0.34
CA SER A 293 -21.46 -18.82 1.58
C SER A 293 -22.85 -18.21 1.82
N ARG A 294 -23.62 -18.01 0.74
CA ARG A 294 -24.91 -17.29 0.71
C ARG A 294 -24.85 -15.86 1.24
N GLN A 295 -23.66 -15.29 1.46
CA GLN A 295 -23.50 -13.89 1.82
C GLN A 295 -23.55 -13.01 0.56
N PRO A 296 -24.15 -11.80 0.65
CA PRO A 296 -23.95 -10.78 -0.37
C PRO A 296 -22.47 -10.43 -0.52
N PHE A 297 -22.00 -10.20 -1.74
CA PHE A 297 -20.60 -9.86 -1.98
C PHE A 297 -20.43 -8.83 -3.10
N LEU A 298 -19.43 -7.97 -2.92
CA LEU A 298 -18.90 -7.09 -3.95
C LEU A 298 -17.49 -7.56 -4.30
N TRP A 299 -17.25 -7.96 -5.55
CA TRP A 299 -15.97 -8.50 -5.99
C TRP A 299 -15.34 -7.66 -7.09
N VAL A 300 -14.14 -7.17 -6.83
CA VAL A 300 -13.28 -6.51 -7.82
C VAL A 300 -12.51 -7.55 -8.61
N ILE A 301 -12.76 -7.64 -9.93
CA ILE A 301 -12.00 -8.47 -10.87
C ILE A 301 -11.31 -7.55 -11.86
N ARG A 302 -10.05 -7.21 -11.57
CA ARG A 302 -9.24 -6.32 -12.39
C ARG A 302 -8.89 -6.99 -13.74
N PRO A 303 -8.98 -6.27 -14.88
CA PRO A 303 -8.46 -6.78 -16.15
C PRO A 303 -6.99 -7.23 -16.04
N GLY A 304 -6.67 -8.39 -16.60
CA GLY A 304 -5.32 -8.98 -16.52
C GLY A 304 -4.92 -9.53 -15.15
N SER A 305 -5.81 -9.56 -14.15
CA SER A 305 -5.53 -10.23 -12.87
C SER A 305 -5.64 -11.76 -12.92
N VAL A 306 -6.26 -12.30 -13.96
CA VAL A 306 -6.30 -13.73 -14.26
C VAL A 306 -5.41 -13.95 -15.49
N CYS A 307 -4.49 -14.91 -15.43
CA CYS A 307 -3.55 -15.16 -16.52
C CYS A 307 -4.29 -15.33 -17.87
N ASP A 308 -3.82 -14.61 -18.89
CA ASP A 308 -4.18 -14.75 -20.30
C ASP A 308 -5.63 -14.37 -20.72
N SER A 309 -6.40 -13.60 -19.94
CA SER A 309 -7.70 -13.06 -20.41
C SER A 309 -8.30 -11.88 -19.60
N ASP A 310 -9.38 -11.31 -20.11
CA ASP A 310 -10.24 -10.36 -19.39
C ASP A 310 -11.11 -11.13 -18.37
N GLY A 311 -10.63 -11.19 -17.12
CA GLY A 311 -11.06 -12.16 -16.09
C GLY A 311 -12.55 -12.33 -15.77
N ILE A 312 -13.46 -11.47 -16.24
CA ILE A 312 -14.91 -11.69 -16.13
C ILE A 312 -15.37 -12.83 -17.06
N GLU A 313 -14.74 -12.97 -18.22
CA GLU A 313 -15.08 -14.01 -19.21
C GLU A 313 -14.72 -15.43 -18.73
N LEU A 314 -13.81 -15.55 -17.77
CA LEU A 314 -13.41 -16.82 -17.15
C LEU A 314 -14.28 -17.23 -15.96
N LEU A 315 -15.30 -16.46 -15.60
CA LEU A 315 -16.20 -16.87 -14.53
C LEU A 315 -16.95 -18.15 -14.92
N PRO A 316 -17.21 -19.07 -13.97
CA PRO A 316 -17.88 -20.32 -14.28
C PRO A 316 -19.23 -20.11 -14.98
N GLN A 317 -19.56 -20.98 -15.94
CA GLN A 317 -20.88 -20.94 -16.58
C GLN A 317 -22.00 -21.02 -15.54
N GLY A 318 -22.99 -20.12 -15.64
CA GLY A 318 -24.09 -20.03 -14.67
C GLY A 318 -23.78 -19.17 -13.45
N PHE A 319 -22.57 -18.59 -13.34
CA PHE A 319 -22.17 -17.81 -12.17
C PHE A 319 -23.02 -16.55 -11.99
N LEU A 320 -23.21 -15.76 -13.06
CA LEU A 320 -23.99 -14.52 -13.00
C LEU A 320 -25.46 -14.79 -12.65
N GLU A 321 -26.03 -15.88 -13.16
CA GLU A 321 -27.37 -16.33 -12.83
C GLU A 321 -27.47 -16.81 -11.37
N ALA A 322 -26.44 -17.50 -10.86
CA ALA A 322 -26.42 -18.05 -9.51
C ALA A 322 -26.27 -16.98 -8.41
N ILE A 323 -25.54 -15.89 -8.70
CA ILE A 323 -25.37 -14.79 -7.75
C ILE A 323 -26.63 -13.92 -7.66
N GLY A 324 -27.33 -13.72 -8.79
CA GLY A 324 -28.50 -12.85 -8.87
C GLY A 324 -28.22 -11.47 -8.27
N GLU A 325 -29.17 -10.93 -7.50
CA GLU A 325 -29.03 -9.61 -6.85
C GLU A 325 -28.06 -9.60 -5.65
N ARG A 326 -27.54 -10.77 -5.22
CA ARG A 326 -26.64 -10.89 -4.06
C ARG A 326 -25.18 -10.60 -4.39
N GLY A 327 -24.79 -10.63 -5.66
CA GLY A 327 -23.43 -10.37 -6.09
C GLY A 327 -23.35 -9.09 -6.94
N CYS A 328 -22.30 -8.31 -6.71
CA CYS A 328 -21.90 -7.22 -7.58
C CYS A 328 -20.44 -7.44 -8.00
N ILE A 329 -20.16 -7.29 -9.29
CA ILE A 329 -18.82 -7.45 -9.86
C ILE A 329 -18.48 -6.15 -10.57
N VAL A 330 -17.31 -5.62 -10.27
CA VAL A 330 -16.76 -4.43 -10.93
C VAL A 330 -15.32 -4.67 -11.30
N THR A 331 -14.81 -3.94 -12.28
CA THR A 331 -13.40 -4.05 -12.70
C THR A 331 -12.46 -3.32 -11.73
N TRP A 332 -12.93 -2.20 -11.17
CA TRP A 332 -12.21 -1.40 -10.19
C TRP A 332 -13.20 -0.63 -9.32
N ALA A 333 -13.03 -0.65 -8.00
CA ALA A 333 -13.98 -0.02 -7.06
C ALA A 333 -13.36 1.18 -6.35
N PRO A 334 -14.15 2.20 -5.95
CA PRO A 334 -13.72 3.24 -5.02
C PRO A 334 -13.55 2.66 -3.60
N GLN A 335 -12.45 1.92 -3.39
CA GLN A 335 -12.25 1.04 -2.22
C GLN A 335 -12.41 1.76 -0.88
N MET A 336 -11.94 3.00 -0.78
CA MET A 336 -12.10 3.80 0.45
C MET A 336 -13.58 4.06 0.78
N GLU A 337 -14.39 4.40 -0.23
CA GLU A 337 -15.84 4.60 -0.06
C GLU A 337 -16.55 3.28 0.25
N VAL A 338 -16.17 2.20 -0.44
CA VAL A 338 -16.71 0.86 -0.19
C VAL A 338 -16.44 0.42 1.24
N LEU A 339 -15.21 0.53 1.74
CA LEU A 339 -14.87 0.12 3.10
C LEU A 339 -15.53 1.00 4.17
N ALA A 340 -15.78 2.28 3.87
CA ALA A 340 -16.51 3.18 4.76
C ALA A 340 -18.03 2.93 4.74
N HIS A 341 -18.54 2.20 3.75
CA HIS A 341 -19.97 1.97 3.57
C HIS A 341 -20.52 1.00 4.63
N GLY A 342 -21.62 1.38 5.30
CA GLY A 342 -22.18 0.61 6.42
C GLY A 342 -22.67 -0.81 6.06
N ALA A 343 -22.91 -1.11 4.77
CA ALA A 343 -23.25 -2.46 4.34
C ALA A 343 -22.09 -3.45 4.40
N VAL A 344 -20.84 -2.98 4.34
CA VAL A 344 -19.65 -3.84 4.33
C VAL A 344 -19.36 -4.37 5.73
N GLY A 345 -19.49 -5.68 5.90
CA GLY A 345 -19.30 -6.37 7.18
C GLY A 345 -17.99 -7.16 7.28
N GLY A 346 -17.26 -7.29 6.16
CA GLY A 346 -15.97 -7.97 6.09
C GLY A 346 -15.24 -7.68 4.77
N PHE A 347 -13.91 -7.79 4.80
CA PHE A 347 -13.05 -7.50 3.66
C PHE A 347 -12.11 -8.67 3.36
N TRP A 348 -12.34 -9.35 2.25
CA TRP A 348 -11.39 -10.30 1.69
C TRP A 348 -10.30 -9.58 0.90
N SER A 349 -9.09 -9.59 1.46
CA SER A 349 -7.95 -8.82 0.97
C SER A 349 -6.71 -9.67 0.77
N HIS A 350 -5.87 -9.23 -0.17
CA HIS A 350 -4.49 -9.68 -0.33
C HIS A 350 -3.54 -9.19 0.79
N CYS A 351 -3.99 -8.31 1.68
CA CYS A 351 -3.22 -7.77 2.80
C CYS A 351 -2.03 -6.88 2.41
N GLY A 352 -2.11 -6.17 1.28
CA GLY A 352 -1.24 -5.00 1.06
C GLY A 352 -1.45 -3.95 2.16
N TRP A 353 -0.40 -3.20 2.49
CA TRP A 353 -0.42 -2.33 3.67
C TRP A 353 -1.49 -1.24 3.61
N ASN A 354 -1.67 -0.55 2.47
CA ASN A 354 -2.70 0.47 2.33
C ASN A 354 -4.11 -0.09 2.56
N SER A 355 -4.48 -1.19 1.90
CA SER A 355 -5.76 -1.88 2.11
C SER A 355 -5.96 -2.34 3.55
N THR A 356 -4.89 -2.77 4.21
CA THR A 356 -4.93 -3.17 5.63
C THR A 356 -5.24 -1.96 6.52
N LEU A 357 -4.57 -0.82 6.30
CA LEU A 357 -4.84 0.42 7.01
C LEU A 357 -6.26 0.94 6.74
N GLU A 358 -6.73 0.92 5.49
CA GLU A 358 -8.09 1.34 5.12
C GLU A 358 -9.16 0.48 5.84
N SER A 359 -8.98 -0.84 5.89
CA SER A 359 -9.89 -1.74 6.61
C SER A 359 -9.92 -1.43 8.11
N MET A 360 -8.75 -1.23 8.73
CA MET A 360 -8.65 -0.90 10.16
C MET A 360 -9.24 0.47 10.47
N SER A 361 -8.98 1.45 9.61
CA SER A 361 -9.54 2.79 9.64
C SER A 361 -11.06 2.82 9.57
N GLU A 362 -11.69 1.78 9.00
CA GLU A 362 -13.14 1.67 8.93
C GLU A 362 -13.75 0.66 9.89
N GLY A 363 -12.92 -0.09 10.62
CA GLY A 363 -13.36 -1.09 11.58
C GLY A 363 -13.96 -2.34 10.92
N VAL A 364 -13.54 -2.62 9.69
CA VAL A 364 -13.97 -3.78 8.91
C VAL A 364 -13.01 -4.96 9.17
N PRO A 365 -13.48 -6.13 9.59
CA PRO A 365 -12.63 -7.30 9.82
C PRO A 365 -12.21 -7.93 8.49
N MET A 366 -11.10 -8.67 8.49
CA MET A 366 -10.45 -9.10 7.24
C MET A 366 -10.45 -10.63 7.05
N LEU A 367 -10.65 -11.07 5.82
CA LEU A 367 -10.26 -12.39 5.33
C LEU A 367 -8.99 -12.25 4.49
N CYS A 368 -7.89 -12.80 4.98
CA CYS A 368 -6.55 -12.56 4.46
C CYS A 368 -6.12 -13.67 3.50
N ARG A 369 -5.76 -13.31 2.27
CA ARG A 369 -5.14 -14.20 1.28
C ARG A 369 -3.88 -13.53 0.69
N PRO A 370 -2.74 -13.60 1.39
CA PRO A 370 -1.51 -12.97 0.90
C PRO A 370 -0.90 -13.75 -0.28
N TYR A 371 -0.31 -13.04 -1.23
CA TYR A 371 0.35 -13.59 -2.42
C TYR A 371 1.87 -13.42 -2.37
N SER A 372 2.38 -12.21 -2.11
CA SER A 372 3.81 -11.90 -2.24
C SER A 372 4.27 -10.81 -1.27
N SER A 373 5.59 -10.63 -1.14
CA SER A 373 6.21 -9.51 -0.42
C SER A 373 5.74 -9.39 1.04
N ASP A 374 5.40 -8.18 1.49
CA ASP A 374 4.95 -7.79 2.82
C ASP A 374 3.60 -8.39 3.24
N GLN A 375 2.80 -8.85 2.28
CA GLN A 375 1.43 -9.30 2.50
C GLN A 375 1.35 -10.44 3.51
N LYS A 376 2.32 -11.37 3.50
CA LYS A 376 2.35 -12.52 4.43
C LYS A 376 2.60 -12.07 5.86
N VAL A 377 3.49 -11.09 6.05
CA VAL A 377 3.75 -10.46 7.35
C VAL A 377 2.50 -9.76 7.85
N ASN A 378 1.88 -8.93 7.00
CA ASN A 378 0.67 -8.19 7.33
C ASN A 378 -0.49 -9.13 7.71
N ALA A 379 -0.75 -10.18 6.91
CA ALA A 379 -1.80 -11.17 7.16
C ALA A 379 -1.59 -11.91 8.51
N ARG A 380 -0.33 -12.21 8.85
CA ARG A 380 0.01 -12.84 10.12
C ARG A 380 -0.29 -11.91 11.30
N TYR A 381 -0.01 -10.62 11.17
CA TYR A 381 -0.31 -9.63 12.20
C TYR A 381 -1.82 -9.38 12.35
N VAL A 382 -2.54 -9.28 11.23
CA VAL A 382 -4.01 -9.17 11.21
C VAL A 382 -4.67 -10.33 11.95
N SER A 383 -4.21 -11.56 11.73
CA SER A 383 -4.81 -12.75 12.34
C SER A 383 -4.33 -13.04 13.76
N GLN A 384 -3.04 -12.86 14.06
CA GLN A 384 -2.45 -13.33 15.33
C GLN A 384 -2.24 -12.22 16.37
N VAL A 385 -1.93 -11.00 15.93
CA VAL A 385 -1.60 -9.87 16.84
C VAL A 385 -2.84 -9.03 17.08
N TRP A 386 -3.37 -8.42 16.02
CA TRP A 386 -4.56 -7.57 16.10
C TRP A 386 -5.85 -8.39 16.23
N LYS A 387 -5.83 -9.65 15.76
CA LYS A 387 -6.95 -10.61 15.81
C LYS A 387 -8.24 -10.05 15.20
N ILE A 388 -8.12 -9.22 14.17
CA ILE A 388 -9.26 -8.61 13.45
C ILE A 388 -9.60 -9.37 12.16
N GLY A 389 -8.96 -10.50 11.91
CA GLY A 389 -9.20 -11.26 10.70
C GLY A 389 -8.77 -12.72 10.77
N LEU A 390 -9.03 -13.42 9.69
CA LEU A 390 -8.71 -14.83 9.46
C LEU A 390 -7.74 -14.94 8.27
N GLN A 391 -6.77 -15.85 8.33
CA GLN A 391 -5.88 -16.10 7.21
C GLN A 391 -6.23 -17.43 6.53
N LEU A 392 -6.40 -17.39 5.21
CA LEU A 392 -6.53 -18.55 4.34
C LEU A 392 -5.12 -19.05 3.99
N GLU A 393 -4.64 -20.03 4.75
CA GLU A 393 -3.26 -20.53 4.65
C GLU A 393 -3.09 -21.70 3.68
N ASN A 394 -4.15 -22.47 3.44
CA ASN A 394 -4.08 -23.70 2.62
C ASN A 394 -4.42 -23.42 1.15
N GLU A 395 -4.43 -24.49 0.35
CA GLU A 395 -5.01 -24.42 -0.99
C GLU A 395 -6.44 -23.89 -0.92
N LEU A 396 -6.75 -23.00 -1.86
CA LEU A 396 -8.01 -22.28 -1.86
C LEU A 396 -9.11 -23.18 -2.42
N GLU A 397 -9.74 -23.97 -1.55
CA GLU A 397 -10.90 -24.78 -1.91
C GLU A 397 -12.21 -24.06 -1.56
N ARG A 398 -13.24 -24.18 -2.42
CA ARG A 398 -14.56 -23.55 -2.23
C ARG A 398 -15.19 -23.82 -0.88
N GLY A 399 -14.97 -25.03 -0.32
CA GLY A 399 -15.49 -25.41 0.99
C GLY A 399 -14.76 -24.71 2.13
N GLU A 400 -13.45 -24.45 2.00
CA GLU A 400 -12.69 -23.64 2.95
C GLU A 400 -13.13 -22.17 2.89
N ILE A 401 -13.29 -21.64 1.67
CA ILE A 401 -13.79 -20.28 1.45
C ILE A 401 -15.18 -20.10 2.07
N GLU A 402 -16.12 -21.00 1.77
CA GLU A 402 -17.47 -20.94 2.32
C GLU A 402 -17.44 -20.86 3.86
N ARG A 403 -16.67 -21.75 4.50
CA ARG A 403 -16.52 -21.76 5.96
C ARG A 403 -15.89 -20.49 6.48
N ALA A 404 -14.84 -19.98 5.84
CA ALA A 404 -14.14 -18.80 6.30
C ALA A 404 -15.00 -17.53 6.16
N VAL A 405 -15.73 -17.39 5.06
CA VAL A 405 -16.69 -16.29 4.85
C VAL A 405 -17.80 -16.35 5.91
N LYS A 406 -18.41 -17.53 6.14
CA LYS A 406 -19.43 -17.69 7.19
C LYS A 406 -18.87 -17.39 8.58
N LYS A 407 -17.64 -17.84 8.87
CA LYS A 407 -16.96 -17.59 10.14
C LYS A 407 -16.72 -16.10 10.40
N LEU A 408 -16.31 -15.35 9.37
CA LEU A 408 -16.08 -13.91 9.48
C LEU A 408 -17.40 -13.11 9.58
N MET A 409 -18.39 -13.48 8.77
CA MET A 409 -19.61 -12.69 8.59
C MET A 409 -20.70 -13.03 9.62
N VAL A 410 -20.89 -14.31 9.94
CA VAL A 410 -22.06 -14.82 10.67
C VAL A 410 -21.72 -15.28 12.09
N ASP A 411 -20.63 -16.04 12.25
CA ASP A 411 -20.31 -16.69 13.51
C ASP A 411 -19.86 -15.72 14.62
N ASP A 412 -19.89 -16.18 15.88
CA ASP A 412 -19.49 -15.39 17.04
C ASP A 412 -18.01 -14.96 17.02
N ASP A 413 -17.14 -15.79 16.42
CA ASP A 413 -15.73 -15.45 16.19
C ASP A 413 -15.60 -14.15 15.36
N GLY A 414 -16.38 -14.04 14.28
CA GLY A 414 -16.45 -12.86 13.41
C GLY A 414 -17.02 -11.63 14.12
N LYS A 415 -18.01 -11.81 15.01
CA LYS A 415 -18.51 -10.72 15.87
C LYS A 415 -17.41 -10.19 16.80
N GLY A 416 -16.63 -11.08 17.40
CA GLY A 416 -15.47 -10.71 18.21
C GLY A 416 -14.40 -9.95 17.42
N MET A 417 -14.15 -10.35 16.17
CA MET A 417 -13.23 -9.63 15.27
C MET A 417 -13.73 -8.23 14.94
N ARG A 418 -15.03 -8.06 14.66
CA ARG A 418 -15.64 -6.74 14.44
C ARG A 418 -15.49 -5.81 15.64
N VAL A 419 -15.70 -6.30 16.86
CA VAL A 419 -15.49 -5.49 18.08
C VAL A 419 -14.05 -4.97 18.12
N ARG A 420 -13.06 -5.86 17.97
CA ARG A 420 -11.64 -5.48 17.96
C ARG A 420 -11.29 -4.54 16.81
N ALA A 421 -11.87 -4.73 15.63
CA ALA A 421 -11.68 -3.85 14.48
C ALA A 421 -12.20 -2.43 14.76
N ARG A 422 -13.37 -2.30 15.42
CA ARG A 422 -13.88 -0.99 15.88
C ARG A 422 -13.00 -0.37 16.95
N ASP A 423 -12.50 -1.15 17.92
CA ASP A 423 -11.59 -0.62 18.94
C ASP A 423 -10.29 -0.08 18.31
N LEU A 424 -9.78 -0.73 17.26
CA LEU A 424 -8.63 -0.24 16.50
C LEU A 424 -8.98 1.00 15.68
N LYS A 425 -10.15 1.05 15.04
CA LYS A 425 -10.64 2.26 14.35
C LYS A 425 -10.61 3.46 15.29
N GLU A 426 -11.16 3.32 16.50
CA GLU A 426 -11.18 4.40 17.50
C GLU A 426 -9.77 4.86 17.89
N LYS A 427 -8.84 3.92 18.10
CA LYS A 427 -7.44 4.25 18.40
C LYS A 427 -6.74 4.99 17.26
N ILE A 428 -7.00 4.59 16.02
CA ILE A 428 -6.48 5.27 14.83
C ILE A 428 -7.09 6.67 14.75
N GLU A 429 -8.40 6.84 14.94
CA GLU A 429 -9.03 8.16 14.92
C GLU A 429 -8.45 9.10 15.98
N VAL A 430 -8.20 8.61 17.19
CA VAL A 430 -7.57 9.38 18.27
C VAL A 430 -6.14 9.79 17.90
N SER A 431 -5.35 8.91 17.27
CA SER A 431 -3.99 9.27 16.84
C SER A 431 -3.98 10.38 15.79
N MET A 432 -5.02 10.44 14.93
CA MET A 432 -5.17 11.45 13.88
C MET A 432 -5.77 12.77 14.37
N LYS A 433 -6.65 12.76 15.40
CA LYS A 433 -7.35 13.94 15.92
C LYS A 433 -6.67 14.51 17.17
N GLY A 434 -5.44 15.00 17.01
CA GLY A 434 -4.66 15.59 18.10
C GLY A 434 -3.81 14.60 18.90
N GLY A 435 -3.68 13.36 18.43
CA GLY A 435 -2.79 12.34 18.99
C GLY A 435 -1.40 12.30 18.33
N SER A 436 -0.75 11.13 18.41
CA SER A 436 0.65 10.95 17.99
C SER A 436 0.87 11.24 16.50
N SER A 437 0.09 10.65 15.60
CA SER A 437 0.22 10.90 14.15
C SER A 437 0.03 12.38 13.81
N TYR A 438 -0.93 13.06 14.44
CA TYR A 438 -1.15 14.50 14.27
C TYR A 438 0.07 15.34 14.69
N ASN A 439 0.67 15.01 15.83
CA ASN A 439 1.85 15.70 16.32
C ASN A 439 3.05 15.47 15.40
N CYS A 440 3.31 14.23 14.98
CA CYS A 440 4.38 13.90 14.03
C CYS A 440 4.21 14.64 12.69
N LEU A 441 2.97 14.83 12.21
CA LEU A 441 2.70 15.62 11.01
C LEU A 441 3.10 17.08 11.16
N ASN A 442 2.82 17.70 12.31
CA ASN A 442 3.20 19.08 12.56
C ASN A 442 4.72 19.21 12.74
N GLU A 443 5.35 18.28 13.45
CA GLU A 443 6.81 18.24 13.60
C GLU A 443 7.52 18.05 12.25
N LEU A 444 6.96 17.23 11.36
CA LEU A 444 7.44 17.08 9.98
C LEU A 444 7.38 18.41 9.21
N VAL A 445 6.27 19.15 9.33
CA VAL A 445 6.12 20.47 8.69
C VAL A 445 7.16 21.46 9.21
N GLU A 446 7.38 21.49 10.52
CA GLU A 446 8.40 22.36 11.13
C GLU A 446 9.82 21.97 10.72
N LEU A 447 10.12 20.67 10.62
CA LEU A 447 11.39 20.21 10.08
C LEU A 447 11.59 20.70 8.64
N ILE A 448 10.60 20.52 7.77
CA ILE A 448 10.69 20.95 6.36
C ILE A 448 10.87 22.48 6.25
N ARG A 449 10.24 23.27 7.13
CA ARG A 449 10.41 24.74 7.18
C ARG A 449 11.77 25.19 7.70
N SER A 450 12.49 24.32 8.39
CA SER A 450 13.81 24.62 8.94
C SER A 450 14.96 24.45 7.93
N PHE A 451 14.68 23.81 6.79
CA PHE A 451 15.59 23.68 5.65
C PHE A 451 15.68 24.98 4.86
#